data_AF-A0A524HN66-F1
#
_entry.id   AF-A0A524HN66-F1
#
_cell.length_a   1.000
_cell.length_b   1.000
_cell.length_c   1.000
_cell.angle_alpha   90.00
_cell.angle_beta   90.00
_cell.angle_gamma   90.00
#
_symmetry.space_group_name_H-M   'P 1'
#
loop_
_entity.id
_entity.type
_entity.pdbx_description
1 polymer ?
#
loop_
_entity_poly.entity_id
_entity_poly.type
_entity_poly.pdbx_seq_one_letter_code
_entity_poly.pdbx_strand_id
1 'polypeptide(L)'
;MTQSSRAHWLPGLLLAMALATAALVLGEFPFIRDTLHLGALLLVILLGMALASLAILPDLVVPGIRMAQRPVLRWAVAGLGFRLSLGEVLQIGGRGLAVVVVSAFGSLAFGWWIARRLGVPEKLGILLGVGTAICGASAIVAADTVVQAEKRETAVALGVITLFGTAGIILYPWIGRMLGLGDQVFGIWDGASLHETAQVVA
;
A
#
# COMPACT_ATOMS: atom_id res chain seq x y z
N MET A 1 10.26 35.63 -11.84
CA MET A 1 11.66 35.21 -11.64
C MET A 1 11.73 33.71 -11.93
N THR A 2 11.67 33.32 -13.21
CA THR A 2 12.80 32.99 -14.11
C THR A 2 13.45 31.62 -13.83
N GLN A 3 12.96 30.62 -14.56
CA GLN A 3 13.64 29.45 -15.13
C GLN A 3 14.55 28.57 -14.25
N SER A 4 14.05 27.39 -13.87
CA SER A 4 14.77 26.11 -13.99
C SER A 4 13.76 24.94 -14.12
N SER A 5 12.93 25.01 -15.16
CA SER A 5 12.03 23.92 -15.52
C SER A 5 12.83 22.74 -16.08
N ARG A 6 12.97 21.64 -15.31
CA ARG A 6 12.89 20.21 -15.76
C ARG A 6 13.51 19.18 -14.78
N ALA A 7 14.29 19.57 -13.77
CA ALA A 7 15.04 18.61 -12.93
C ALA A 7 14.60 18.47 -11.46
N HIS A 8 13.49 19.08 -11.02
CA HIS A 8 13.09 19.05 -9.61
C HIS A 8 12.59 17.68 -9.11
N TRP A 9 12.25 16.75 -10.01
CA TRP A 9 11.73 15.42 -9.63
C TRP A 9 12.82 14.34 -9.61
N LEU A 10 13.96 14.58 -10.27
CA LEU A 10 15.06 13.62 -10.38
C LEU A 10 15.58 13.16 -9.02
N PRO A 11 15.88 14.06 -8.06
CA PRO A 11 16.48 13.67 -6.77
C PRO A 11 15.59 12.72 -5.97
N GLY A 12 14.29 12.97 -5.93
CA GLY A 12 13.35 12.09 -5.23
C GLY A 12 13.09 10.76 -5.93
N LEU A 13 13.07 10.74 -7.27
CA LEU A 13 12.96 9.50 -8.03
C LEU A 13 14.21 8.63 -7.87
N LEU A 14 15.41 9.24 -7.90
CA LEU A 14 16.66 8.53 -7.68
C LEU A 14 16.75 7.96 -6.27
N LEU A 15 16.32 8.71 -5.26
CA LEU A 15 16.24 8.20 -3.89
C LEU A 15 15.28 7.00 -3.80
N ALA A 16 14.08 7.11 -4.36
CA ALA A 16 13.11 6.01 -4.36
C ALA A 16 13.66 4.76 -5.08
N MET A 17 14.33 4.94 -6.22
CA MET A 17 15.00 3.84 -6.91
C MET A 17 16.14 3.25 -6.10
N ALA A 18 16.96 4.07 -5.45
CA ALA A 18 18.07 3.60 -4.62
C ALA A 18 17.59 2.79 -3.42
N LEU A 19 16.51 3.22 -2.75
CA LEU A 19 15.90 2.45 -1.67
C LEU A 19 15.32 1.12 -2.19
N ALA A 20 14.65 1.14 -3.34
CA ALA A 20 14.10 -0.06 -3.97
C ALA A 20 15.18 -1.07 -4.36
N THR A 21 16.25 -0.63 -5.02
CA THR A 21 17.37 -1.49 -5.38
C THR A 21 18.10 -2.01 -4.15
N ALA A 22 18.32 -1.17 -3.13
CA ALA A 22 18.90 -1.61 -1.86
C ALA A 22 18.06 -2.72 -1.21
N ALA A 23 16.74 -2.56 -1.14
CA ALA A 23 15.87 -3.58 -0.53
C ALA A 23 15.83 -4.89 -1.33
N LEU A 24 15.87 -4.83 -2.67
CA LEU A 24 15.95 -6.03 -3.52
C LEU A 24 17.27 -6.78 -3.29
N VAL A 25 18.39 -6.06 -3.31
CA VAL A 25 19.72 -6.66 -3.09
C VAL A 25 19.83 -7.22 -1.67
N LEU A 26 19.34 -6.50 -0.65
CA LEU A 26 19.31 -7.00 0.73
C LEU A 26 18.39 -8.20 0.88
N GLY A 27 17.27 -8.25 0.16
CA GLY A 27 16.34 -9.39 0.18
C GLY A 27 16.95 -10.69 -0.37
N GLU A 28 17.93 -10.60 -1.26
CA GLU A 28 18.64 -11.77 -1.80
C GLU A 28 19.74 -12.30 -0.88
N PHE A 29 20.10 -11.59 0.19
CA PHE A 29 21.09 -12.09 1.13
C PHE A 29 20.58 -13.35 1.87
N PRO A 30 21.37 -14.44 1.93
CA PRO A 30 20.95 -15.72 2.52
C PRO A 30 20.42 -15.58 3.95
N PHE A 31 21.05 -14.71 4.75
CA PHE A 31 20.62 -14.47 6.12
C PHE A 31 19.19 -13.92 6.23
N ILE A 32 18.83 -12.98 5.35
CA ILE A 32 17.52 -12.32 5.38
C ILE A 32 16.45 -13.24 4.78
N ARG A 33 16.79 -13.94 3.69
CA ARG A 33 15.90 -14.89 3.03
C ARG A 33 15.60 -16.11 3.91
N ASP A 34 16.64 -16.73 4.47
CA ASP A 34 16.52 -18.04 5.11
C ASP A 34 16.13 -17.95 6.60
N THR A 35 16.49 -16.85 7.30
CA THR A 35 16.17 -16.68 8.72
C THR A 35 14.89 -15.88 8.93
N LEU A 36 14.70 -14.82 8.14
CA LEU A 36 13.71 -13.79 8.41
C LEU A 36 12.49 -13.84 7.48
N HIS A 37 12.57 -14.54 6.35
CA HIS A 37 11.50 -14.66 5.35
C HIS A 37 10.87 -13.30 4.99
N LEU A 38 11.68 -12.23 5.00
CA LEU A 38 11.20 -10.88 4.70
C LEU A 38 11.20 -10.67 3.20
N GLY A 39 10.00 -10.45 2.63
CA GLY A 39 9.88 -10.01 1.25
C GLY A 39 10.57 -8.65 1.01
N ALA A 40 11.08 -8.43 -0.20
CA ALA A 40 11.78 -7.20 -0.60
C ALA A 40 10.94 -5.93 -0.33
N LEU A 41 9.61 -6.04 -0.38
CA LEU A 41 8.72 -4.92 -0.08
C LEU A 41 8.75 -4.49 1.39
N LEU A 42 8.71 -5.45 2.33
CA LEU A 42 8.79 -5.12 3.75
C LEU A 42 10.14 -4.48 4.08
N LEU A 43 11.22 -4.96 3.48
CA LEU A 43 12.55 -4.32 3.59
C LEU A 43 12.53 -2.87 3.07
N VAL A 44 11.92 -2.61 1.91
CA VAL A 44 11.84 -1.25 1.36
C VAL A 44 11.06 -0.31 2.27
N ILE A 45 9.96 -0.79 2.86
CA ILE A 45 9.12 -0.01 3.77
C ILE A 45 9.89 0.29 5.06
N LEU A 46 10.55 -0.71 5.65
CA LEU A 46 11.37 -0.52 6.85
C LEU A 46 12.53 0.46 6.59
N LEU A 47 13.22 0.32 5.45
CA LEU A 47 14.30 1.21 5.05
C LEU A 47 13.80 2.65 4.84
N GLY A 48 12.65 2.80 4.18
CA GLY A 48 12.00 4.10 3.97
C GLY A 48 11.53 4.76 5.28
N MET A 49 10.94 3.99 6.20
CA MET A 49 10.55 4.47 7.53
C MET A 49 11.77 4.86 8.36
N ALA A 50 12.82 4.03 8.36
CA ALA A 50 14.08 4.34 9.04
C ALA A 50 14.69 5.64 8.50
N LEU A 51 14.72 5.81 7.16
CA LEU A 51 15.19 7.04 6.54
C LEU A 51 14.35 8.26 6.95
N ALA A 52 13.03 8.14 6.89
CA ALA A 52 12.11 9.22 7.27
C ALA A 52 12.19 9.56 8.78
N SER A 53 12.53 8.58 9.63
CA SER A 53 12.65 8.77 11.07
C SER A 53 14.03 9.31 11.50
N LEU A 54 15.09 8.96 10.77
CA LEU A 54 16.48 9.32 11.13
C LEU A 54 16.98 10.58 10.41
N ALA A 55 16.40 10.92 9.26
CA ALA A 55 16.86 12.03 8.44
C ALA A 55 15.73 13.00 8.10
N ILE A 56 16.02 14.30 8.23
CA ILE A 56 15.18 15.35 7.65
C ILE A 56 15.45 15.34 6.15
N LEU A 57 14.46 14.91 5.38
CA LEU A 57 14.54 14.89 3.92
C LEU A 57 14.62 16.33 3.39
N PRO A 58 15.59 16.66 2.52
CA PRO A 58 15.65 17.97 1.90
C PRO A 58 14.40 18.23 1.04
N ASP A 59 13.92 19.48 1.02
CA ASP A 59 12.77 19.90 0.22
C ASP A 59 12.93 19.58 -1.29
N LEU A 60 14.17 19.43 -1.75
CA LEU A 60 14.52 19.05 -3.11
C LEU A 60 14.05 17.63 -3.51
N VAL A 61 13.84 16.74 -2.53
CA VAL A 61 13.49 15.32 -2.75
C VAL A 61 11.97 15.13 -2.82
N VAL A 62 11.22 15.97 -2.13
CA VAL A 62 9.75 15.89 -1.99
C VAL A 62 9.02 15.87 -3.34
N PRO A 63 9.38 16.69 -4.36
CA PRO A 63 8.70 16.66 -5.65
C PRO A 63 8.85 15.33 -6.38
N GLY A 64 10.02 14.68 -6.28
CA GLY A 64 10.28 13.38 -6.90
C GLY A 64 9.52 12.23 -6.22
N ILE A 65 9.46 12.23 -4.89
CA ILE A 65 8.64 11.26 -4.14
C ILE A 65 7.17 11.40 -4.54
N ARG A 66 6.65 12.62 -4.66
CA ARG A 66 5.26 12.88 -5.09
C ARG A 66 5.00 12.40 -6.53
N MET A 67 6.00 12.50 -7.41
CA MET A 67 5.95 11.94 -8.77
C MET A 67 5.91 10.40 -8.76
N ALA A 68 6.66 9.76 -7.88
CA ALA A 68 6.59 8.30 -7.72
C ALA A 68 5.20 7.86 -7.20
N GLN A 69 4.67 8.55 -6.21
CA GLN A 69 3.41 8.18 -5.54
C GLN A 69 2.16 8.30 -6.41
N ARG A 70 2.11 9.24 -7.36
CA ARG A 70 0.89 9.51 -8.14
C ARG A 70 0.98 8.99 -9.57
N PRO A 71 1.73 9.61 -10.49
CA PRO A 71 1.74 9.18 -11.88
C PRO A 71 2.42 7.82 -12.08
N VAL A 72 3.56 7.55 -11.45
CA VAL A 72 4.25 6.26 -11.62
C VAL A 72 3.39 5.11 -11.08
N LEU A 73 2.82 5.27 -9.87
CA LEU A 73 1.93 4.26 -9.29
C LEU A 73 0.69 4.00 -10.17
N ARG A 74 0.08 5.05 -10.74
CA ARG A 74 -1.07 4.89 -11.65
C ARG A 74 -0.71 4.11 -12.91
N TRP A 75 0.43 4.40 -13.52
CA TRP A 75 0.90 3.65 -14.69
C TRP A 75 1.27 2.21 -14.33
N ALA A 76 1.86 1.97 -13.16
CA ALA A 76 2.17 0.63 -12.66
C ALA A 76 0.89 -0.20 -12.44
N VAL A 77 -0.14 0.38 -11.81
CA VAL A 77 -1.44 -0.28 -11.61
C VAL A 77 -2.14 -0.56 -12.94
N ALA A 78 -2.11 0.39 -13.88
CA ALA A 78 -2.63 0.16 -15.24
C ALA A 78 -1.87 -0.98 -15.95
N GLY A 79 -0.54 -1.00 -15.83
CA GLY A 79 0.32 -2.06 -16.34
C GLY A 79 0.05 -3.42 -15.71
N LEU A 80 -0.22 -3.47 -14.41
CA LEU A 80 -0.64 -4.69 -13.71
C LEU A 80 -1.97 -5.20 -14.25
N GLY A 81 -2.92 -4.31 -14.55
CA GLY A 81 -4.18 -4.66 -15.20
C GLY A 81 -3.98 -5.33 -16.58
N PHE A 82 -2.99 -4.90 -17.36
CA PHE A 82 -2.64 -5.57 -18.62
C PHE A 82 -1.97 -6.93 -18.43
N ARG A 83 -1.32 -7.19 -17.28
CA ARG A 83 -0.71 -8.48 -16.95
C ARG A 83 -1.73 -9.52 -16.50
N LEU A 84 -2.86 -9.12 -15.91
CA LEU A 84 -3.94 -10.05 -15.63
C LEU A 84 -4.50 -10.54 -16.97
N SER A 85 -4.30 -11.83 -17.27
CA SER A 85 -4.90 -12.39 -18.47
C SER A 85 -6.42 -12.43 -18.28
N LEU A 86 -7.16 -12.03 -19.32
CA LEU A 86 -8.62 -12.21 -19.35
C LEU A 86 -9.00 -13.68 -19.06
N GLY A 87 -8.12 -14.62 -19.44
CA GLY A 87 -8.24 -16.05 -19.13
C GLY A 87 -8.18 -16.39 -17.64
N GLU A 88 -7.25 -15.81 -16.87
CA GLU A 88 -7.16 -16.01 -15.41
C GLU A 88 -8.39 -15.43 -14.70
N VAL A 89 -8.85 -14.25 -15.11
CA VAL A 89 -10.07 -13.63 -14.57
C VAL A 89 -11.29 -14.52 -14.85
N LEU A 90 -11.37 -15.09 -16.06
CA LEU A 90 -12.41 -16.05 -16.45
C LEU A 90 -12.32 -17.36 -15.67
N GLN A 91 -11.12 -17.87 -15.35
CA GLN A 91 -10.90 -19.08 -14.56
C GLN A 91 -11.24 -18.90 -13.07
N ILE A 92 -10.89 -17.75 -12.49
CA ILE A 92 -11.33 -17.34 -11.15
C ILE A 92 -12.88 -17.27 -11.10
N GLY A 93 -13.47 -16.85 -12.22
CA GLY A 93 -14.90 -16.92 -12.50
C GLY A 93 -15.73 -16.08 -11.53
N GLY A 94 -17.03 -16.36 -11.48
CA GLY A 94 -17.98 -15.61 -10.64
C GLY A 94 -17.71 -15.73 -9.13
N ARG A 95 -17.03 -16.79 -8.69
CA ARG A 95 -16.74 -17.01 -7.26
C ARG A 95 -15.70 -16.02 -6.73
N GLY A 96 -14.57 -15.83 -7.41
CA GLY A 96 -13.59 -14.85 -6.96
C GLY A 96 -14.11 -13.42 -7.09
N LEU A 97 -14.89 -13.12 -8.13
CA LEU A 97 -15.57 -11.82 -8.23
C LEU A 97 -16.52 -11.59 -7.04
N ALA A 98 -17.31 -12.60 -6.67
CA ALA A 98 -18.19 -12.50 -5.51
C ALA A 98 -17.41 -12.27 -4.21
N VAL A 99 -16.29 -12.95 -4.00
CA VAL A 99 -15.42 -12.73 -2.83
C VAL A 99 -14.93 -11.29 -2.78
N VAL A 100 -14.37 -10.77 -3.89
CA VAL A 100 -13.87 -9.39 -3.97
C VAL A 100 -14.97 -8.36 -3.72
N VAL A 101 -16.14 -8.53 -4.34
CA VAL A 101 -17.27 -7.60 -4.17
C VAL A 101 -17.75 -7.63 -2.73
N VAL A 102 -18.03 -8.82 -2.18
CA VAL A 102 -18.54 -8.95 -0.81
C VAL A 102 -17.52 -8.48 0.22
N SER A 103 -16.24 -8.81 0.06
CA SER A 103 -15.19 -8.36 0.98
C SER A 103 -15.00 -6.85 0.90
N ALA A 104 -14.98 -6.26 -0.30
CA ALA A 104 -14.80 -4.81 -0.46
C ALA A 104 -15.99 -4.03 0.11
N PHE A 105 -17.23 -4.36 -0.28
CA PHE A 105 -18.41 -3.68 0.24
C PHE A 105 -18.63 -3.94 1.72
N GLY A 106 -18.35 -5.17 2.20
CA GLY A 106 -18.38 -5.51 3.62
C GLY A 106 -17.38 -4.68 4.43
N SER A 107 -16.14 -4.58 3.94
CA SER A 107 -15.08 -3.79 4.59
C SER A 107 -15.38 -2.29 4.57
N LEU A 108 -15.92 -1.76 3.46
CA LEU A 108 -16.38 -0.37 3.36
C LEU A 108 -17.48 -0.08 4.38
N ALA A 109 -18.54 -0.91 4.41
CA ALA A 109 -19.67 -0.71 5.29
C ALA A 109 -19.26 -0.82 6.77
N PHE A 110 -18.44 -1.83 7.09
CA PHE A 110 -17.93 -2.05 8.44
C PHE A 110 -16.98 -0.94 8.89
N GLY A 111 -16.04 -0.54 8.03
CA GLY A 111 -15.10 0.55 8.30
C GLY A 111 -15.82 1.88 8.53
N TRP A 112 -16.81 2.20 7.69
CA TRP A 112 -17.65 3.38 7.86
C TRP A 112 -18.47 3.34 9.15
N TRP A 113 -19.04 2.18 9.48
CA TRP A 113 -19.80 1.99 10.72
C TRP A 113 -18.92 2.20 11.96
N ILE A 114 -17.70 1.63 11.99
CA ILE A 114 -16.73 1.84 13.06
C ILE A 114 -16.33 3.32 13.14
N ALA A 115 -16.01 3.96 12.02
CA ALA A 115 -15.59 5.36 11.99
C ALA A 115 -16.67 6.27 12.62
N ARG A 116 -17.95 6.03 12.31
CA ARG A 116 -19.07 6.73 12.95
C ARG A 116 -19.16 6.47 14.45
N ARG A 117 -18.96 5.22 14.89
CA ARG A 117 -19.00 4.86 16.32
C ARG A 117 -17.87 5.50 17.13
N LEU A 118 -16.70 5.67 16.52
CA LEU A 118 -15.53 6.30 17.15
C LEU A 118 -15.56 7.83 17.09
N GLY A 119 -16.59 8.44 16.49
CA GLY A 119 -16.70 9.91 16.37
C GLY A 119 -15.67 10.51 15.41
N VAL A 120 -15.19 9.72 14.43
CA VAL A 120 -14.23 10.19 13.42
C VAL A 120 -14.93 11.21 12.50
N PRO A 121 -14.28 12.34 12.16
CA PRO A 121 -14.79 13.29 11.18
C PRO A 121 -15.20 12.60 9.87
N GLU A 122 -16.31 13.03 9.27
CA GLU A 122 -16.92 12.34 8.13
C GLU A 122 -15.95 12.12 6.97
N LYS A 123 -15.19 13.16 6.59
CA LYS A 123 -14.22 13.09 5.49
C LYS A 123 -13.09 12.12 5.81
N LEU A 124 -12.51 12.20 7.01
CA LEU A 124 -11.50 11.25 7.47
C LEU A 124 -12.04 9.80 7.50
N GLY A 125 -13.28 9.59 7.96
CA GLY A 125 -13.93 8.29 7.98
C GLY A 125 -14.13 7.70 6.58
N ILE A 126 -14.53 8.52 5.60
CA ILE A 126 -14.65 8.11 4.19
C ILE A 126 -13.28 7.73 3.63
N LEU A 127 -12.25 8.56 3.86
CA LEU A 127 -10.89 8.28 3.39
C LEU A 127 -10.35 6.97 3.97
N LEU A 128 -10.53 6.76 5.27
CA LEU A 128 -10.11 5.52 5.93
C LEU A 128 -10.87 4.31 5.40
N GLY A 129 -12.20 4.39 5.25
CA GLY A 129 -13.00 3.29 4.73
C GLY A 129 -12.63 2.92 3.29
N VAL A 130 -12.49 3.91 2.41
CA VAL A 130 -12.09 3.67 1.01
C VAL A 130 -10.67 3.12 0.92
N GLY A 131 -9.78 3.62 1.76
CA GLY A 131 -8.40 3.13 1.83
C GLY A 131 -8.30 1.68 2.32
N THR A 132 -9.04 1.29 3.36
CA THR A 132 -8.97 -0.07 3.90
C THR A 132 -9.60 -1.14 3.01
N ALA A 133 -10.50 -0.77 2.10
CA ALA A 133 -11.31 -1.71 1.34
C ALA A 133 -10.92 -1.93 -0.13
N ILE A 134 -9.98 -1.13 -0.68
CA ILE A 134 -9.64 -1.20 -2.12
C ILE A 134 -8.14 -1.37 -2.35
N CYS A 135 -7.34 -0.32 -2.16
CA CYS A 135 -5.91 -0.34 -2.49
C CYS A 135 -5.10 0.63 -1.62
N GLY A 136 -5.51 0.78 -0.36
CA GLY A 136 -4.77 1.52 0.65
C GLY A 136 -4.60 2.99 0.30
N ALA A 137 -3.35 3.44 0.34
CA ALA A 137 -2.96 4.83 0.08
C ALA A 137 -3.41 5.36 -1.29
N SER A 138 -3.41 4.53 -2.33
CA SER A 138 -3.80 4.97 -3.68
C SER A 138 -5.30 5.28 -3.77
N ALA A 139 -6.14 4.53 -3.04
CA ALA A 139 -7.57 4.80 -2.92
C ALA A 139 -7.85 6.08 -2.13
N ILE A 140 -7.11 6.32 -1.04
CA ILE A 140 -7.20 7.58 -0.26
C ILE A 140 -6.91 8.78 -1.16
N VAL A 141 -5.81 8.74 -1.92
CA VAL A 141 -5.41 9.85 -2.79
C VAL A 141 -6.44 10.09 -3.91
N ALA A 142 -7.10 9.04 -4.41
CA ALA A 142 -8.18 9.17 -5.37
C ALA A 142 -9.44 9.77 -4.72
N ALA A 143 -9.87 9.24 -3.58
CA ALA A 143 -11.05 9.70 -2.85
C ALA A 143 -10.92 11.16 -2.38
N ASP A 144 -9.72 11.58 -1.99
CA ASP A 144 -9.40 12.96 -1.60
C ASP A 144 -9.72 13.98 -2.72
N THR A 145 -9.61 13.59 -3.99
CA THR A 145 -9.96 14.50 -5.11
C THR A 145 -11.45 14.78 -5.23
N VAL A 146 -12.29 13.89 -4.68
CA VAL A 146 -13.76 14.00 -4.72
C VAL A 146 -14.29 14.57 -3.40
N VAL A 147 -13.80 14.04 -2.27
CA VAL A 147 -14.23 14.44 -0.92
C VAL A 147 -13.65 15.81 -0.52
N GLN A 148 -12.52 16.20 -1.13
CA GLN A 148 -11.79 17.43 -0.83
C GLN A 148 -11.59 17.59 0.69
N ALA A 149 -10.92 16.60 1.28
CA ALA A 149 -10.61 16.60 2.70
C ALA A 149 -9.54 17.64 3.04
N GLU A 150 -9.45 18.02 4.30
CA GLU A 150 -8.35 18.88 4.72
C GLU A 150 -7.03 18.13 4.61
N LYS A 151 -5.94 18.83 4.25
CA LYS A 151 -4.60 18.23 4.12
C LYS A 151 -4.21 17.42 5.37
N ARG A 152 -4.64 17.86 6.55
CA ARG A 152 -4.42 17.16 7.82
C ARG A 152 -5.17 15.82 7.87
N GLU A 153 -6.43 15.79 7.45
CA GLU A 153 -7.22 14.55 7.40
C GLU A 153 -6.63 13.54 6.42
N THR A 154 -6.25 13.98 5.22
CA THR A 154 -5.62 13.11 4.21
C THR A 154 -4.29 12.55 4.71
N ALA A 155 -3.49 13.36 5.39
CA ALA A 155 -2.24 12.92 6.00
C ALA A 155 -2.46 11.92 7.13
N VAL A 156 -3.45 12.15 8.01
CA VAL A 156 -3.81 11.21 9.07
C VAL A 156 -4.32 9.89 8.48
N ALA A 157 -5.18 9.94 7.46
CA ALA A 157 -5.68 8.74 6.80
C ALA A 157 -4.55 7.88 6.22
N LEU A 158 -3.62 8.52 5.51
CA LEU A 158 -2.43 7.86 4.96
C LEU A 158 -1.57 7.26 6.07
N GLY A 159 -1.28 8.01 7.13
CA GLY A 159 -0.48 7.53 8.25
C GLY A 159 -1.10 6.33 8.97
N VAL A 160 -2.40 6.38 9.24
CA VAL A 160 -3.15 5.29 9.88
C VAL A 160 -3.13 4.04 9.00
N ILE A 161 -3.42 4.16 7.71
CA ILE A 161 -3.44 3.01 6.81
C ILE A 161 -2.06 2.37 6.66
N THR A 162 -1.01 3.18 6.51
CA THR A 162 0.36 2.66 6.47
C THR A 162 0.75 1.99 7.78
N LEU A 163 0.39 2.56 8.93
CA LEU A 163 0.67 1.98 10.23
C LEU A 163 0.00 0.60 10.39
N PHE A 164 -1.31 0.52 10.13
CA PHE A 164 -2.05 -0.74 10.24
C PHE A 164 -1.63 -1.76 9.18
N GLY A 165 -1.34 -1.33 7.95
CA GLY A 165 -0.78 -2.21 6.91
C GLY A 165 0.57 -2.78 7.32
N THR A 166 1.48 -1.93 7.80
CA THR A 166 2.80 -2.32 8.31
C THR A 166 2.69 -3.32 9.46
N ALA A 167 1.82 -3.04 10.43
CA ALA A 167 1.55 -3.96 11.53
C ALA A 167 0.96 -5.29 11.01
N GLY A 168 0.05 -5.23 10.05
CA GLY A 168 -0.58 -6.39 9.40
C GLY A 168 0.45 -7.34 8.80
N ILE A 169 1.42 -6.82 8.05
CA ILE A 169 2.46 -7.64 7.40
C ILE A 169 3.28 -8.45 8.43
N ILE A 170 3.49 -7.91 9.63
CA ILE A 170 4.21 -8.60 10.70
C ILE A 170 3.28 -9.60 11.41
N LEU A 171 2.04 -9.19 11.70
CA LEU A 171 1.11 -9.95 12.51
C LEU A 171 0.44 -11.12 11.74
N TYR A 172 0.07 -10.92 10.48
CA TYR A 172 -0.69 -11.90 9.69
C TYR A 172 0.06 -13.22 9.50
N PRO A 173 1.35 -13.24 9.10
CA PRO A 173 2.11 -14.49 9.00
C PRO A 173 2.28 -15.22 10.33
N TRP A 174 2.29 -14.48 11.43
CA TRP A 174 2.36 -15.08 12.78
C TRP A 174 1.03 -15.72 13.16
N ILE A 175 -0.08 -15.01 12.96
CA ILE A 175 -1.44 -15.51 13.19
C ILE A 175 -1.74 -16.71 12.28
N GLY A 176 -1.39 -16.63 11.00
CA GLY A 176 -1.60 -17.72 10.04
C GLY A 176 -0.90 -19.02 10.44
N ARG A 177 0.34 -18.90 10.95
CA ARG A 177 1.08 -20.04 11.53
C ARG A 177 0.43 -20.59 12.80
N MET A 178 -0.03 -19.72 13.71
CA MET A 178 -0.71 -20.17 14.94
C MET A 178 -2.04 -20.87 14.66
N LEU A 179 -2.77 -20.43 13.63
CA LEU A 179 -4.02 -21.03 13.18
C LEU A 179 -3.83 -22.28 12.31
N GLY A 180 -2.58 -22.60 11.93
CA GLY A 180 -2.28 -23.73 11.05
C GLY A 180 -2.92 -23.62 9.67
N LEU A 181 -3.10 -22.38 9.16
CA LEU A 181 -3.69 -22.15 7.84
C LEU A 181 -2.75 -22.70 6.77
N GLY A 182 -3.29 -23.51 5.85
CA GLY A 182 -2.55 -23.92 4.65
C GLY A 182 -2.28 -22.72 3.73
N ASP A 183 -1.19 -22.78 2.96
CA ASP A 183 -0.66 -21.67 2.15
C ASP A 183 -1.72 -21.00 1.26
N GLN A 184 -2.60 -21.81 0.66
CA GLN A 184 -3.66 -21.30 -0.21
C GLN A 184 -4.71 -20.47 0.56
N VAL A 185 -5.10 -20.92 1.74
CA VAL A 185 -6.09 -20.22 2.58
C VAL A 185 -5.47 -18.96 3.19
N PHE A 186 -4.21 -19.07 3.63
CA PHE A 186 -3.45 -17.93 4.11
C PHE A 186 -3.32 -16.86 3.03
N GLY A 187 -2.93 -17.23 1.80
CA GLY A 187 -2.80 -16.28 0.69
C GLY A 187 -4.12 -15.60 0.30
N ILE A 188 -5.24 -16.33 0.32
CA ILE A 188 -6.57 -15.75 0.09
C ILE A 188 -6.94 -14.79 1.22
N TRP A 189 -6.71 -15.18 2.47
CA TRP A 189 -7.05 -14.34 3.63
C TRP A 189 -6.20 -13.07 3.69
N ASP A 190 -4.90 -13.20 3.47
CA ASP A 190 -3.94 -12.10 3.47
C ASP A 190 -4.22 -11.15 2.31
N GLY A 191 -4.40 -11.67 1.09
CA GLY A 191 -4.74 -10.87 -0.09
C GLY A 191 -6.11 -10.19 -0.02
N ALA A 192 -7.08 -10.76 0.70
CA ALA A 192 -8.38 -10.14 0.92
C ALA A 192 -8.40 -9.10 2.05
N SER A 193 -7.39 -9.09 2.92
CA SER A 193 -7.35 -8.22 4.11
C SER A 193 -6.32 -7.10 3.97
N LEU A 194 -5.13 -7.41 3.46
CA LEU A 194 -4.05 -6.47 3.23
C LEU A 194 -4.09 -5.97 1.78
N HIS A 195 -4.75 -4.83 1.59
CA HIS A 195 -4.92 -4.18 0.30
C HIS A 195 -3.67 -3.41 -0.19
N GLU A 196 -2.49 -3.66 0.42
CA GLU A 196 -1.18 -3.28 -0.12
C GLU A 196 -0.60 -4.44 -0.94
N THR A 197 -1.23 -4.68 -2.10
CA THR A 197 -1.10 -5.86 -2.98
C THR A 197 0.30 -6.21 -3.46
N ALA A 198 1.33 -5.42 -3.17
CA ALA A 198 2.69 -5.75 -3.55
C ALA A 198 3.37 -6.75 -2.59
N GLN A 199 2.81 -7.02 -1.40
CA GLN A 199 3.40 -7.95 -0.41
C GLN A 199 3.06 -9.42 -0.64
N VAL A 200 1.92 -9.74 -1.26
CA VAL A 200 1.28 -11.07 -1.13
C VAL A 200 1.80 -12.10 -2.14
N VAL A 201 2.65 -11.70 -3.11
CA VAL A 201 3.11 -12.58 -4.21
C VAL A 201 4.61 -12.88 -4.13
N ALA A 202 5.29 -12.56 -3.02
CA ALA A 202 6.72 -12.82 -2.84
C ALA A 202 6.98 -14.03 -1.91
#